data_AF-A0A7C6YA17-F1
#
_entry.id   AF-A0A7C6YA17-F1
#
_cell.length_a   1.000
_cell.length_b   1.000
_cell.length_c   1.000
_cell.angle_alpha   90.00
_cell.angle_beta   90.00
_cell.angle_gamma   90.00
#
_symmetry.space_group_name_H-M   'P 1'
#
loop_
_entity.id
_entity.type
_entity.pdbx_description
1 polymer ?
#
loop_
_entity_poly.entity_id
_entity_poly.type
_entity_poly.pdbx_seq_one_letter_code
_entity_poly.pdbx_strand_id
1 'polypeptide(L)' 'TVNKALAEFAHRGWLRLEGKSVIISDTERLARRAR' A
#
# COMPACT_ATOMS: atom_id res chain seq x y z
N THR A 1 -0.95 10.21 8.81
CA THR A 1 0.37 10.52 8.22
C THR A 1 0.69 9.47 7.17
N VAL A 2 1.50 9.81 6.17
CA VAL A 2 1.79 8.95 5.02
C VAL A 2 2.40 7.60 5.45
N ASN A 3 3.40 7.62 6.34
CA ASN A 3 4.06 6.39 6.79
C ASN A 3 3.12 5.41 7.50
N LYS A 4 2.13 5.91 8.26
CA LYS A 4 1.13 5.03 8.90
C LYS A 4 0.25 4.32 7.87
N ALA A 5 -0.17 5.03 6.83
CA ALA A 5 -1.00 4.44 5.77
C ALA A 5 -0.20 3.40 4.95
N LEU A 6 1.07 3.69 4.62
CA LEU A 6 1.93 2.74 3.92
C LEU A 6 2.17 1.47 4.73
N ALA A 7 2.39 1.59 6.04
CA ALA A 7 2.53 0.44 6.94
C ALA A 7 1.24 -0.40 7.00
N GLU A 8 0.07 0.25 7.06
CA GLU A 8 -1.22 -0.44 7.07
C GLU A 8 -1.48 -1.19 5.74
N PHE A 9 -1.18 -0.58 4.60
CA PHE A 9 -1.33 -1.22 3.30
C PHE A 9 -0.36 -2.39 3.11
N ALA A 10 0.87 -2.26 3.61
CA ALA A 10 1.83 -3.35 3.63
C ALA A 10 1.38 -4.51 4.53
N HIS A 11 0.87 -4.21 5.74
CA HIS A 11 0.36 -5.21 6.66
C HIS A 11 -0.85 -5.97 6.08
N ARG A 12 -1.70 -5.29 5.29
CA ARG A 12 -2.84 -5.90 4.58
C ARG A 12 -2.45 -6.65 3.31
N GLY A 13 -1.18 -6.62 2.91
CA GLY A 13 -0.70 -7.26 1.68
C GLY A 13 -1.15 -6.57 0.39
N TRP A 14 -1.59 -5.30 0.47
CA TRP A 14 -2.02 -4.56 -0.73
C TRP A 14 -0.81 -4.05 -1.54
N LEU A 15 0.31 -3.83 -0.87
CA LEU A 15 1.58 -3.45 -1.46
C LEU A 15 2.76 -4.00 -0.64
N ARG A 16 3.96 -3.98 -1.21
CA ARG A 16 5.23 -4.20 -0.53
C ARG A 16 6.15 -3.01 -0.72
N LEU A 17 6.90 -2.68 0.33
CA LEU A 17 7.90 -1.61 0.32
C LEU A 17 9.28 -2.24 0.10
N GLU A 18 9.99 -1.77 -0.92
CA GLU A 18 11.33 -2.23 -1.29
C GLU A 18 12.27 -1.02 -1.29
N GLY A 19 12.69 -0.58 -0.09
CA GLY A 19 13.52 0.61 0.08
C GLY A 19 12.86 1.88 -0.44
N LYS A 20 13.26 2.34 -1.64
CA LYS A 20 12.68 3.52 -2.32
C LYS A 20 11.60 3.18 -3.36
N SER A 21 11.31 1.89 -3.54
CA SER A 21 10.34 1.38 -4.51
C SER A 21 9.14 0.75 -3.81
N VAL A 22 8.02 0.63 -4.53
CA VAL A 22 6.79 0.01 -4.03
C VAL A 22 6.28 -0.97 -5.08
N ILE A 23 5.96 -2.18 -4.66
CA ILE A 23 5.30 -3.19 -5.48
C ILE A 23 3.83 -3.23 -5.07
N ILE A 24 2.91 -2.92 -5.98
CA ILE A 24 1.48 -3.00 -5.72
C ILE A 24 1.00 -4.42 -6.02
N SER A 25 0.39 -5.07 -5.04
CA SER A 25 -0.12 -6.45 -5.16
C SER A 25 -1.63 -6.50 -5.40
N ASP A 26 -2.39 -5.53 -4.87
CA ASP A 26 -3.84 -5.43 -5.05
C ASP A 26 -4.24 -3.99 -5.42
N THR A 27 -4.34 -3.74 -6.73
CA THR A 27 -4.67 -2.42 -7.29
C THR A 27 -6.11 -2.02 -7.05
N GLU A 28 -7.05 -2.98 -7.06
CA GLU A 28 -8.47 -2.72 -6.89
C GLU A 28 -8.78 -2.21 -5.49
N ARG A 29 -8.22 -2.85 -4.46
CA ARG A 29 -8.42 -2.41 -3.06
C ARG A 29 -7.82 -1.05 -2.78
N LEU A 30 -6.64 -0.76 -3.34
CA LEU A 30 -6.03 0.57 -3.23
C LEU A 30 -6.86 1.63 -3.95
N ALA A 31 -7.35 1.35 -5.16
CA ALA A 31 -8.22 2.26 -5.90
C ALA A 31 -9.54 2.52 -5.16
N ARG A 32 -10.14 1.50 -4.54
CA ARG A 32 -11.35 1.66 -3.71
C ARG A 32 -11.09 2.51 -2.47
N ARG A 33 -9.92 2.38 -1.84
CA ARG A 33 -9.53 3.15 -0.66
C ARG A 33 -9.13 4.61 -0.97
N ALA A 34 -8.73 4.88 -2.21
CA ALA A 34 -8.37 6.20 -2.70
C ALA A 34 -9.59 7.07 -3.06
N ARG A 35 -10.78 6.47 -3.16
CA ARG A 35 -12.05 7.19 -3.14
C ARG A 35 -12.33 7.71 -1.74
#